data_AF-A0A9D1NVF7-F1
#
_entry.id   AF-A0A9D1NVF7-F1
#
_cell.length_a   1.000
_cell.length_b   1.000
_cell.length_c   1.000
_cell.angle_alpha   90.00
_cell.angle_beta   90.00
_cell.angle_gamma   90.00
#
_symmetry.space_group_name_H-M   'P 1'
#
loop_
_entity.id
_entity.type
_entity.pdbx_description
1 polymer ?
#
loop_
_entity_poly.entity_id
_entity_poly.type
_entity_poly.pdbx_seq_one_letter_code
_entity_poly.pdbx_strand_id
1 'polypeptide(L)' 'KFMKAEGGVARIVWMPKELKETVAERLNQTAKELYGIDNFTDMIGDETNATDPETLVEFLTEKGHPALGMDPMM' A
#
# COMPACT_ATOMS: atom_id res chain seq x y z
N LYS A 1 -13.39 1.36 11.44
CA LYS A 1 -12.74 1.84 10.20
C LYS A 1 -11.23 1.77 10.41
N PHE A 2 -10.49 1.05 9.57
CA PHE A 2 -9.04 0.83 9.71
C PHE A 2 -8.27 2.15 9.59
N MET A 3 -7.37 2.44 10.55
CA MET A 3 -6.45 3.60 10.60
C MET A 3 -7.03 4.93 10.09
N LYS A 4 -8.32 5.22 10.32
CA LYS A 4 -9.01 6.34 9.66
C LYS A 4 -8.38 7.70 9.97
N ALA A 5 -7.82 7.87 11.17
CA ALA A 5 -7.16 9.10 11.60
C ALA A 5 -5.75 9.27 11.01
N GLU A 6 -5.11 8.17 10.62
CA GLU A 6 -3.69 8.14 10.23
C GLU A 6 -3.47 7.93 8.73
N GLY A 7 -4.56 7.83 7.96
CA GLY A 7 -4.49 7.67 6.51
C GLY A 7 -4.93 6.31 5.98
N GLY A 8 -5.55 5.47 6.80
CA GLY A 8 -6.30 4.30 6.37
C GLY A 8 -5.47 3.28 5.60
N VAL A 9 -6.05 2.72 4.54
CA VAL A 9 -5.40 1.68 3.72
C VAL A 9 -4.18 2.22 2.96
N ALA A 10 -4.09 3.53 2.72
CA ALA A 10 -2.97 4.15 2.01
C ALA A 10 -1.63 4.05 2.75
N ARG A 11 -1.64 3.64 4.03
CA ARG A 11 -0.43 3.39 4.83
C ARG A 11 0.14 1.98 4.69
N ILE A 12 -0.58 1.06 4.03
CA ILE A 12 -0.11 -0.29 3.82
C ILE A 12 0.95 -0.26 2.72
N VAL A 13 2.20 -0.50 3.08
CA VAL A 13 3.34 -0.45 2.14
C VAL A 13 3.91 -1.83 1.81
N TRP A 14 3.69 -2.83 2.67
CA TRP A 14 4.15 -4.19 2.44
C TRP A 14 3.17 -5.20 3.00
N MET A 15 2.94 -6.31 2.29
CA MET A 15 2.18 -7.46 2.77
C MET A 15 2.55 -8.75 2.05
N PRO A 16 2.39 -9.95 2.66
CA PRO A 16 2.66 -11.21 1.97
C PRO A 16 1.79 -11.36 0.70
N LYS A 17 2.35 -11.94 -0.36
CA LYS A 17 1.65 -12.08 -1.65
C LYS A 17 0.32 -12.82 -1.53
N GLU A 18 0.28 -13.91 -0.77
CA GLU A 18 -0.95 -14.68 -0.57
C GLU A 18 -2.07 -13.82 0.08
N LEU A 19 -1.70 -12.99 1.07
CA LEU A 19 -2.64 -12.08 1.72
C LEU A 19 -3.08 -10.98 0.75
N LYS A 20 -2.16 -10.44 -0.04
CA LYS A 20 -2.40 -9.42 -1.07
C LYS A 20 -3.43 -9.90 -2.08
N GLU A 21 -3.25 -11.10 -2.63
CA GLU A 21 -4.16 -11.72 -3.59
C GLU A 21 -5.54 -11.97 -2.98
N THR A 22 -5.58 -12.44 -1.72
CA THR A 22 -6.83 -12.70 -0.99
C THR A 22 -7.66 -11.43 -0.75
N VAL A 23 -7.00 -10.30 -0.46
CA VAL A 23 -7.67 -9.04 -0.10
C VAL A 23 -7.73 -8.03 -1.24
N ALA A 24 -7.17 -8.33 -2.41
CA ALA A 24 -6.96 -7.37 -3.50
C ALA A 24 -8.25 -6.67 -3.93
N GLU A 25 -9.31 -7.43 -4.19
CA GLU A 25 -10.59 -6.89 -4.62
C GLU A 25 -11.14 -5.85 -3.63
N ARG A 26 -11.16 -6.21 -2.34
CA ARG A 26 -11.68 -5.33 -1.28
C ARG A 26 -10.77 -4.13 -1.03
N LEU A 27 -9.46 -4.33 -1.10
CA LEU A 27 -8.48 -3.27 -0.86
C LEU A 27 -8.51 -2.24 -2.00
N ASN A 28 -8.55 -2.69 -3.24
CA ASN A 28 -8.66 -1.84 -4.43
C ASN A 28 -9.99 -1.09 -4.45
N GLN A 29 -11.10 -1.74 -4.12
CA GLN A 29 -12.39 -1.05 -3.98
C GLN A 29 -12.31 0.07 -2.92
N THR A 30 -11.77 -0.25 -1.74
CA THR A 30 -11.64 0.73 -0.65
C THR A 30 -10.72 1.89 -1.04
N ALA A 31 -9.60 1.60 -1.70
CA ALA A 31 -8.65 2.62 -2.14
C ALA A 31 -9.23 3.50 -3.26
N LYS A 32 -10.03 2.94 -4.16
CA LYS A 32 -10.77 3.69 -5.17
C LYS A 32 -11.78 4.64 -4.55
N GLU A 33 -12.55 4.17 -3.56
CA GLU A 33 -13.55 4.99 -2.87
C GLU A 33 -12.94 6.13 -2.05
N LEU A 34 -11.80 5.88 -1.39
CA LEU A 34 -11.19 6.84 -0.47
C LEU A 34 -10.18 7.78 -1.14
N TYR A 35 -9.45 7.28 -2.13
CA TYR A 35 -8.29 7.96 -2.73
C TYR A 35 -8.33 8.01 -4.25
N GLY A 36 -9.32 7.38 -4.92
CA GLY A 36 -9.41 7.36 -6.38
C GLY A 36 -8.37 6.46 -7.07
N ILE A 37 -7.78 5.50 -6.35
CA ILE A 37 -6.74 4.62 -6.87
C ILE A 37 -7.37 3.26 -7.23
N ASP A 38 -7.36 2.89 -8.52
CA ASP A 38 -7.96 1.64 -9.00
C ASP A 38 -7.17 0.38 -8.61
N ASN A 39 -5.83 0.41 -8.72
CA ASN A 39 -4.96 -0.76 -8.50
C ASN A 39 -3.98 -0.53 -7.34
N PHE A 40 -4.52 -0.17 -6.17
CA PHE A 40 -3.69 0.15 -5.00
C PHE A 40 -2.80 -1.02 -4.56
N THR A 41 -3.28 -2.26 -4.66
CA THR A 41 -2.46 -3.43 -4.35
C THR A 41 -1.17 -3.48 -5.16
N ASP A 42 -1.16 -3.05 -6.41
CA ASP A 42 0.04 -3.11 -7.26
C ASP A 42 1.14 -2.15 -6.81
N MET A 43 0.79 -1.21 -5.93
CA MET A 43 1.71 -0.26 -5.32
C MET A 43 2.30 -0.77 -4.00
N ILE A 44 1.78 -1.86 -3.44
CA ILE A 44 2.22 -2.44 -2.16
C ILE A 44 3.29 -3.50 -2.42
N GLY A 45 4.41 -3.44 -1.70
CA GLY A 45 5.45 -4.46 -1.77
C GLY A 45 5.02 -5.81 -1.18
N ASP A 46 5.68 -6.88 -1.59
CA ASP A 46 5.55 -8.23 -1.09
C ASP A 46 6.90 -8.96 -1.19
N GLU A 47 6.98 -10.19 -0.69
CA GLU A 47 8.22 -10.97 -0.65
C GLU A 47 8.83 -11.29 -2.03
N THR A 48 8.12 -11.05 -3.13
CA THR A 48 8.60 -11.30 -4.49
C THR A 48 9.27 -10.09 -5.14
N ASN A 49 9.03 -8.88 -4.61
CA ASN A 49 9.56 -7.63 -5.16
C ASN A 49 10.37 -6.82 -4.14
N ALA A 50 10.15 -6.99 -2.83
CA ALA A 50 10.98 -6.36 -1.81
C ALA A 50 11.08 -7.25 -0.55
N THR A 51 12.31 -7.67 -0.23
CA THR A 51 12.62 -8.51 0.94
C THR A 51 13.32 -7.76 2.07
N ASP A 52 13.73 -6.52 1.82
CA ASP A 52 14.43 -5.66 2.76
C ASP A 52 13.92 -4.20 2.64
N PRO A 53 14.16 -3.36 3.66
CA PRO A 53 13.63 -2.00 3.69
C PRO A 53 14.14 -1.10 2.57
N GLU A 54 15.38 -1.27 2.10
CA GLU A 54 15.97 -0.42 1.06
C GLU A 54 15.28 -0.70 -0.27
N THR A 55 15.20 -1.98 -0.66
CA THR A 55 14.47 -2.42 -1.86
C THR A 55 12.99 -2.04 -1.79
N LEU A 56 12.37 -2.09 -0.60
CA LEU A 56 10.99 -1.66 -0.43
C LEU A 56 10.82 -0.17 -0.71
N VAL A 57 11.69 0.68 -0.18
CA VAL A 57 11.61 2.14 -0.43
C VAL A 57 11.79 2.45 -1.91
N GLU A 58 12.70 1.76 -2.60
CA GLU A 58 12.87 1.89 -4.05
C GLU A 58 11.60 1.49 -4.81
N PHE A 59 11.01 0.35 -4.48
CA PHE A 59 9.75 -0.13 -5.08
C PHE A 59 8.61 0.87 -4.87
N LEU A 60 8.42 1.37 -3.65
CA LEU A 60 7.38 2.34 -3.33
C LEU A 60 7.58 3.65 -4.09
N THR A 61 8.84 4.07 -4.26
CA THR A 61 9.20 5.27 -5.01
C THR A 61 8.90 5.10 -6.50
N GLU A 62 9.26 3.96 -7.09
CA GLU A 62 8.95 3.62 -8.49
C GLU A 62 7.44 3.61 -8.75
N LYS A 63 6.67 3.02 -7.82
CA LYS A 63 5.20 2.96 -7.92
C LYS A 63 4.51 4.27 -7.58
N GLY A 64 5.21 5.27 -7.03
CA GLY A 64 4.61 6.51 -6.57
C GLY A 64 3.64 6.29 -5.41
N HIS A 65 3.99 5.42 -4.46
CA HIS A 65 3.09 5.01 -3.38
C HIS A 65 2.65 6.21 -2.52
N PRO A 66 1.33 6.37 -2.23
CA PRO A 66 0.80 7.54 -1.54
C PRO A 66 1.42 7.77 -0.16
N ALA A 67 1.79 6.69 0.56
CA ALA A 67 2.42 6.80 1.88
C ALA A 67 3.69 7.67 1.92
N LEU A 68 4.43 7.78 0.81
CA LEU A 68 5.66 8.58 0.74
C LEU A 68 5.39 10.10 0.79
N GLY A 69 4.19 10.53 0.40
CA GLY A 69 3.78 11.93 0.42
C GLY A 69 2.88 12.31 1.60
N MET A 70 2.59 11.37 2.50
CA MET A 70 1.73 11.60 3.66
C MET A 70 2.55 12.09 4.85
N ASP A 71 1.89 12.79 5.77
CA ASP A 71 2.54 13.24 7.01
C ASP A 71 3.18 12.05 7.75
N PRO A 72 4.36 12.24 8.38
CA PRO A 72 4.98 11.20 9.19
C PRO A 72 4.02 10.68 10.27
N MET A 73 4.00 9.37 10.48
CA MET A 73 3.30 8.79 11.63
C MET A 73 4.17 9.02 12.87
N MET A 74 3.58 9.56 13.95
CA MET A 74 4.24 9.75 15.26
C MET A 74 3.95 8.58 16.19
#